data_AF-A0A2E7CEX3-F1
#
_entry.id   AF-A0A2E7CEX3-F1
#
_cell.length_a   1.000
_cell.length_b   1.000
_cell.length_c   1.000
_cell.angle_alpha   90.00
_cell.angle_beta   90.00
_cell.angle_gamma   90.00
#
_symmetry.space_group_name_H-M   'P 1'
#
loop_
_entity.id
_entity.type
_entity.pdbx_description
1 polymer ?
#
loop_
_entity_poly.entity_id
_entity_poly.type
_entity_poly.pdbx_seq_one_letter_code
_entity_poly.pdbx_strand_id
1 'polypeptide(L)'
;MASKWDVRFLELANHISSWSKDPSTKVGCVVVGADREIRSTGFNGFPRGIEDSDDRLADREEKYPLICHAEENAIMHAARVGVSLRDCTAYVTWPPCTRCARSLIQAGIVEVVYAGKDNVPERWEEDFTRSTNMMKEAGINLRNVEFE
;
A
#
# COMPACT_ATOMS: atom_id res chain seq x y z
N MET A 1 -16.27 2.26 -12.91
CA MET A 1 -15.27 2.79 -13.86
C MET A 1 -14.25 3.61 -13.10
N ALA A 2 -12.98 3.51 -13.49
CA ALA A 2 -11.91 4.34 -12.95
C ALA A 2 -12.20 5.82 -13.23
N SER A 3 -12.05 6.69 -12.23
CA SER A 3 -12.03 8.13 -12.51
C SER A 3 -10.67 8.52 -13.09
N LYS A 4 -10.62 9.64 -13.82
CA LYS A 4 -9.36 10.24 -14.30
C LYS A 4 -8.33 10.44 -13.18
N TRP A 5 -8.80 10.71 -11.96
CA TRP A 5 -7.92 10.91 -10.81
C TRP A 5 -7.43 9.60 -10.22
N ASP A 6 -8.26 8.55 -10.23
CA ASP A 6 -7.81 7.24 -9.77
C ASP A 6 -6.62 6.76 -10.62
N VAL A 7 -6.72 6.88 -11.95
CA VAL A 7 -5.63 6.53 -12.87
C VAL A 7 -4.36 7.31 -12.55
N ARG A 8 -4.45 8.64 -12.40
CA ARG A 8 -3.28 9.49 -12.10
C ARG A 8 -2.59 9.13 -10.78
N PHE A 9 -3.36 8.85 -9.73
CA PHE A 9 -2.78 8.50 -8.43
C PHE A 9 -2.25 7.08 -8.38
N LEU A 10 -2.84 6.15 -9.13
CA LEU A 10 -2.31 4.81 -9.32
C LEU A 10 -1.03 4.81 -10.17
N GLU A 11 -0.95 5.62 -11.23
CA GLU A 11 0.28 5.86 -12.00
C GLU A 11 1.39 6.44 -11.10
N LEU A 12 1.04 7.38 -10.23
CA LEU A 12 1.99 7.91 -9.26
C LEU A 12 2.43 6.82 -8.27
N ALA A 13 1.51 6.04 -7.72
CA ALA A 13 1.84 4.92 -6.83
C ALA A 13 2.74 3.90 -7.54
N ASN A 14 2.50 3.62 -8.83
CA ASN A 14 3.36 2.77 -9.65
C ASN A 14 4.76 3.35 -9.80
N HIS A 15 4.88 4.66 -10.05
CA HIS A 15 6.18 5.33 -10.06
C HIS A 15 6.90 5.23 -8.71
N ILE A 16 6.20 5.49 -7.60
CA ILE A 16 6.75 5.35 -6.23
C ILE A 16 7.21 3.91 -5.96
N SER A 17 6.51 2.90 -6.48
CA SER A 17 6.88 1.50 -6.34
C SER A 17 8.26 1.20 -6.93
N SER A 18 8.68 1.94 -7.97
CA SER A 18 9.99 1.75 -8.61
C SER A 18 11.18 2.01 -7.67
N TRP A 19 10.95 2.74 -6.57
CA TRP A 19 11.96 3.04 -5.55
C TRP A 19 12.22 1.85 -4.61
N SER A 20 11.32 0.85 -4.62
CA SER A 20 11.55 -0.41 -3.92
C SER A 20 12.74 -1.17 -4.52
N LYS A 21 13.61 -1.64 -3.63
CA LYS A 21 14.72 -2.53 -3.99
C LYS A 21 14.35 -4.01 -3.94
N ASP A 22 13.12 -4.36 -3.52
CA ASP A 22 12.71 -5.77 -3.47
C ASP A 22 12.77 -6.40 -4.89
N PRO A 23 13.52 -7.50 -5.07
CA PRO A 23 13.70 -8.13 -6.39
C PRO A 23 12.46 -8.86 -6.89
N SER A 24 11.52 -9.19 -6.00
CA SER A 24 10.33 -9.99 -6.31
C SER A 24 9.10 -9.12 -6.55
N THR A 25 8.78 -8.24 -5.60
CA THR A 25 7.50 -7.52 -5.63
C THR A 25 7.70 -6.09 -5.18
N LYS A 26 7.46 -5.16 -6.09
CA LYS A 26 7.56 -3.72 -5.86
C LYS A 26 6.16 -3.16 -5.71
N VAL A 27 5.88 -2.58 -4.55
CA VAL A 27 4.58 -2.03 -4.19
C VAL A 27 4.76 -0.56 -3.84
N GLY A 28 3.85 0.27 -4.33
CA GLY A 28 3.77 1.70 -3.99
C GLY A 28 2.40 2.05 -3.42
N CYS A 29 2.39 3.06 -2.56
CA CYS A 29 1.21 3.61 -1.91
C CYS A 29 1.28 5.14 -1.95
N VAL A 30 0.17 5.77 -2.31
CA VAL A 30 -0.03 7.22 -2.25
C VAL A 30 -1.31 7.49 -1.49
N VAL A 31 -1.24 8.28 -0.42
CA VAL A 31 -2.40 8.71 0.35
C VAL A 31 -2.78 10.13 -0.04
N VAL A 32 -4.06 10.33 -0.37
CA VAL A 32 -4.59 11.55 -0.97
C VAL A 32 -5.73 12.10 -0.13
N GLY A 33 -5.70 13.41 0.13
CA GLY A 33 -6.73 14.12 0.87
C GLY A 33 -7.92 14.53 -0.01
N ALA A 34 -8.95 15.12 0.61
CA ALA A 34 -10.19 15.52 -0.05
C ALA A 34 -9.98 16.57 -1.16
N ASP A 35 -8.95 17.42 -1.04
CA ASP A 35 -8.59 18.43 -2.02
C ASP A 35 -7.67 17.89 -3.13
N ARG A 36 -7.51 16.55 -3.18
CA ARG A 36 -6.61 15.83 -4.11
C ARG A 36 -5.13 16.14 -3.87
N GLU A 37 -4.79 16.62 -2.69
CA GLU A 37 -3.42 16.83 -2.28
C GLU A 37 -2.80 15.53 -1.77
N ILE A 38 -1.53 15.30 -2.11
CA ILE A 38 -0.79 14.14 -1.62
C ILE A 38 -0.43 14.39 -0.15
N ARG A 39 -0.91 13.50 0.73
CA ARG A 39 -0.68 13.56 2.19
C ARG A 39 0.57 12.78 2.58
N SER A 40 0.78 11.64 1.96
CA SER A 40 1.91 10.77 2.23
C SER A 40 2.14 9.78 1.08
N THR A 41 3.34 9.24 1.00
CA THR A 41 3.70 8.19 0.07
C THR A 41 4.53 7.12 0.76
N GLY A 42 4.53 5.91 0.20
CA GLY A 42 5.32 4.80 0.68
C GLY A 42 5.60 3.80 -0.42
N PHE A 43 6.72 3.11 -0.32
CA PHE A 43 7.07 1.92 -1.09
C PHE A 43 7.55 0.83 -0.14
N ASN A 44 7.49 -0.43 -0.53
CA ASN A 44 7.96 -1.51 0.34
C ASN A 44 9.50 -1.52 0.43
N GLY A 45 10.02 -1.71 1.64
CA GLY A 45 11.45 -1.68 1.92
C GLY A 45 11.75 -1.92 3.39
N PHE A 46 13.03 -2.05 3.73
CA PHE A 46 13.46 -2.16 5.13
C PHE A 46 13.24 -0.87 5.91
N PRO A 47 13.23 -0.92 7.26
CA PRO A 47 13.06 0.26 8.09
C PRO A 47 14.19 1.27 7.85
N ARG A 48 13.88 2.55 8.06
CA ARG A 48 14.85 3.64 7.88
C ARG A 48 16.11 3.40 8.72
N GLY A 49 17.27 3.50 8.08
CA GLY A 49 18.57 3.32 8.75
C GLY A 49 19.05 1.88 8.83
N ILE A 50 18.30 0.91 8.29
CA ILE A 50 18.74 -0.48 8.11
C ILE A 50 19.25 -0.65 6.68
N GLU A 51 20.39 -1.33 6.53
CA GLU A 51 20.99 -1.64 5.23
C GLU A 51 20.13 -2.66 4.46
N ASP A 52 19.80 -2.36 3.21
CA ASP A 52 18.93 -3.15 2.35
C ASP A 52 19.71 -3.69 1.14
N SER A 53 20.80 -4.41 1.40
CA SER A 53 21.62 -5.03 0.36
C SER A 53 20.86 -6.13 -0.39
N ASP A 54 21.27 -6.39 -1.63
CA ASP A 54 20.63 -7.36 -2.52
C ASP A 54 20.59 -8.76 -1.92
N ASP A 55 21.66 -9.19 -1.24
CA ASP A 55 21.74 -10.51 -0.58
C ASP A 55 20.67 -10.67 0.50
N ARG A 56 20.47 -9.63 1.33
CA ARG A 56 19.47 -9.64 2.42
C ARG A 56 18.03 -9.59 1.87
N LEU A 57 17.82 -8.93 0.75
CA LEU A 57 16.51 -8.85 0.09
C LEU A 57 16.18 -10.13 -0.71
N ALA A 58 17.21 -10.88 -1.13
CA ALA A 58 17.08 -12.17 -1.78
C ALA A 58 16.79 -13.29 -0.77
N ASP A 59 17.33 -13.21 0.45
CA ASP A 59 17.01 -14.13 1.54
C ASP A 59 15.61 -13.84 2.11
N ARG A 60 14.68 -14.79 1.92
CA ARG A 60 13.29 -14.66 2.38
C ARG A 60 13.16 -14.74 3.90
N GLU A 61 13.97 -15.58 4.56
CA GLU A 61 13.90 -15.74 6.02
C GLU A 61 14.36 -14.48 6.72
N GLU A 62 15.39 -13.82 6.19
CA GLU A 62 15.85 -12.54 6.71
C GLU A 62 14.95 -11.36 6.30
N LYS A 63 14.45 -11.35 5.05
CA LYS A 63 13.61 -10.25 4.54
C LYS A 63 12.26 -10.14 5.24
N TYR A 64 11.52 -11.24 5.39
CA TYR A 64 10.11 -11.16 5.78
C TYR A 64 9.86 -10.53 7.17
N PRO A 65 10.71 -10.74 8.18
CA PRO A 65 10.59 -10.04 9.46
C PRO A 65 10.88 -8.53 9.38
N LEU A 66 11.68 -8.09 8.41
CA LEU A 66 12.17 -6.72 8.31
C LEU A 66 11.38 -5.86 7.32
N ILE A 67 10.78 -6.46 6.30
CA ILE A 67 10.12 -5.71 5.23
C ILE A 67 8.87 -4.96 5.74
N CYS A 68 8.90 -3.65 5.62
CA CYS A 68 7.73 -2.80 5.79
C CYS A 68 7.02 -2.69 4.44
N HIS A 69 5.70 -2.87 4.44
CA HIS A 69 4.90 -2.72 3.22
C HIS A 69 4.74 -1.25 2.83
N ALA A 70 4.30 -1.00 1.59
CA ALA A 70 4.16 0.36 1.08
C ALA A 70 3.14 1.17 1.88
N GLU A 71 2.02 0.55 2.24
CA GLU A 71 0.94 1.14 3.03
C GLU A 71 1.40 1.48 4.44
N GLU A 72 2.16 0.58 5.07
CA GLU A 72 2.76 0.83 6.40
C GLU A 72 3.74 1.98 6.35
N ASN A 73 4.62 2.00 5.35
CA ASN A 73 5.58 3.09 5.18
C ASN A 73 4.87 4.43 4.93
N ALA A 74 3.78 4.47 4.17
CA ALA A 74 2.99 5.68 3.96
C ALA A 74 2.34 6.17 5.28
N ILE A 75 1.76 5.27 6.07
CA ILE A 75 1.16 5.60 7.38
C ILE A 75 2.24 6.08 8.36
N MET A 76 3.32 5.33 8.50
CA MET A 76 4.41 5.64 9.43
C MET A 76 5.12 6.94 9.04
N HIS A 77 5.27 7.22 7.74
CA HIS A 77 5.84 8.48 7.29
C HIS A 77 4.95 9.65 7.70
N ALA A 78 3.64 9.57 7.46
CA ALA A 78 2.69 10.60 7.85
C ALA A 78 2.71 10.84 9.36
N ALA A 79 2.68 9.78 10.17
CA ALA A 79 2.79 9.86 11.62
C ALA A 79 4.09 10.54 12.06
N ARG A 80 5.23 10.18 11.45
CA ARG A 80 6.55 10.76 11.76
C ARG A 80 6.61 12.26 11.49
N VAL A 81 5.94 12.76 10.45
CA VAL A 81 5.94 14.19 10.08
C VAL A 81 4.73 14.96 10.61
N GLY A 82 3.86 14.33 11.41
CA GLY A 82 2.70 14.99 12.01
C GLY A 82 1.55 15.28 11.02
N VAL A 83 1.42 14.49 9.97
CA VAL A 83 0.34 14.61 8.98
C VAL A 83 -0.78 13.62 9.29
N SER A 84 -1.99 14.14 9.50
CA SER A 84 -3.19 13.29 9.63
C SER A 84 -3.56 12.67 8.28
N LEU A 85 -3.91 11.39 8.32
CA LEU A 85 -4.45 10.60 7.20
C LEU A 85 -5.94 10.30 7.36
N ARG A 86 -6.59 10.86 8.38
CA ARG A 86 -8.02 10.70 8.59
C ARG A 86 -8.80 11.22 7.37
N ASP A 87 -9.86 10.50 7.00
CA ASP A 87 -10.77 10.84 5.90
C ASP A 87 -10.08 10.90 4.51
N CYS A 88 -8.90 10.28 4.39
CA CYS A 88 -8.15 10.22 3.14
C CYS A 88 -8.41 8.93 2.35
N THR A 89 -8.05 8.94 1.07
CA THR A 89 -8.05 7.79 0.17
C THR A 89 -6.63 7.25 -0.01
N ALA A 90 -6.44 5.93 0.08
CA ALA A 90 -5.17 5.28 -0.22
C ALA A 90 -5.20 4.64 -1.62
N TYR A 91 -4.24 5.00 -2.45
CA TYR A 91 -4.00 4.43 -3.78
C TYR A 91 -2.82 3.47 -3.71
N VAL A 92 -3.04 2.18 -4.02
CA VAL A 92 -2.04 1.12 -3.83
C VAL A 92 -1.86 0.29 -5.09
N THR A 93 -0.62 -0.04 -5.45
CA THR A 93 -0.34 -0.84 -6.66
C THR A 93 -0.60 -2.34 -6.48
N TRP A 94 -0.99 -2.77 -5.28
CA TRP A 94 -1.23 -4.15 -4.91
C TRP A 94 -2.36 -4.24 -3.87
N PRO A 95 -3.16 -5.33 -3.85
CA PRO A 95 -4.17 -5.51 -2.81
C PRO A 95 -3.55 -5.50 -1.39
N PRO A 96 -4.09 -4.73 -0.44
CA PRO A 96 -3.55 -4.70 0.92
C PRO A 96 -3.69 -6.05 1.64
N CYS A 97 -2.63 -6.48 2.31
CA CYS A 97 -2.66 -7.65 3.18
C CYS A 97 -3.43 -7.38 4.49
N THR A 98 -3.74 -8.42 5.27
CA THR A 98 -4.47 -8.27 6.55
C THR A 98 -3.78 -7.29 7.51
N ARG A 99 -2.44 -7.26 7.53
CA ARG A 99 -1.67 -6.33 8.39
C ARG A 99 -1.87 -4.88 7.96
N CYS A 100 -1.77 -4.60 6.66
CA CYS A 100 -1.94 -3.26 6.10
C CYS A 100 -3.38 -2.79 6.22
N ALA A 101 -4.38 -3.65 5.96
CA ALA A 101 -5.79 -3.33 6.14
C ALA A 101 -6.10 -2.85 7.56
N ARG A 102 -5.63 -3.57 8.60
CA ARG A 102 -5.79 -3.12 9.99
C ARG A 102 -5.22 -1.72 10.21
N SER A 103 -4.04 -1.46 9.67
CA SER A 103 -3.34 -0.18 9.86
C SER A 103 -4.03 0.96 9.12
N LEU A 104 -4.51 0.73 7.89
CA LEU A 104 -5.27 1.69 7.10
C LEU A 104 -6.57 2.07 7.81
N ILE A 105 -7.31 1.08 8.32
CA ILE A 105 -8.51 1.30 9.15
C ILE A 105 -8.18 2.18 10.35
N GLN A 106 -7.14 1.82 11.11
CA GLN A 106 -6.79 2.54 12.33
C GLN A 106 -6.23 3.95 12.07
N ALA A 107 -5.66 4.18 10.89
CA ALA A 107 -5.20 5.50 10.43
C ALA A 107 -6.36 6.42 9.99
N GLY A 108 -7.59 5.91 9.89
CA GLY A 108 -8.77 6.66 9.48
C GLY A 108 -8.91 6.81 7.97
N ILE A 109 -8.30 5.92 7.18
CA ILE A 109 -8.54 5.84 5.73
C ILE A 109 -9.98 5.42 5.48
N VAL A 110 -10.67 6.13 4.59
CA VAL A 110 -12.09 5.87 4.28
C VAL A 110 -12.28 5.16 2.94
N GLU A 111 -11.26 5.19 2.08
CA GLU A 111 -11.29 4.54 0.78
C GLU A 111 -9.93 3.97 0.43
N VAL A 112 -9.94 2.77 -0.14
CA VAL A 112 -8.75 2.14 -0.73
C VAL A 112 -9.05 1.83 -2.18
N VAL A 113 -8.25 2.41 -3.06
CA VAL A 113 -8.24 2.12 -4.50
C VAL A 113 -6.97 1.37 -4.80
N TYR A 114 -7.08 0.16 -5.32
CA TYR A 114 -5.91 -0.64 -5.67
C TYR A 114 -6.00 -1.17 -7.09
N ALA A 115 -4.84 -1.44 -7.66
CA ALA A 115 -4.75 -2.17 -8.91
C ALA A 115 -4.46 -3.64 -8.65
N GLY A 116 -5.48 -4.47 -8.80
CA GLY A 116 -5.31 -5.92 -8.83
C GLY A 116 -4.75 -6.32 -10.19
N LYS A 117 -3.60 -7.02 -10.22
CA LYS A 117 -3.26 -7.83 -11.38
C LYS A 117 -4.10 -9.11 -11.33
N ASP A 118 -4.55 -9.61 -12.47
CA ASP A 118 -5.30 -10.86 -12.60
C ASP A 118 -4.57 -12.11 -12.07
N ASN A 119 -3.32 -11.97 -11.64
CA ASN A 119 -2.45 -13.05 -11.18
C ASN A 119 -1.97 -12.81 -9.74
N VAL A 120 -2.90 -12.64 -8.80
CA VAL A 120 -2.56 -12.82 -7.38
C VAL A 120 -2.25 -14.31 -7.15
N PRO A 121 -1.08 -14.68 -6.61
CA PRO A 121 -0.80 -16.08 -6.29
C PRO A 121 -1.79 -16.66 -5.28
N GLU A 122 -2.27 -17.88 -5.52
CA GLU A 122 -3.27 -18.61 -4.70
C GLU A 122 -2.96 -18.57 -3.19
N ARG A 123 -1.68 -18.64 -2.82
CA ARG A 123 -1.22 -18.55 -1.42
C ARG A 123 -1.66 -17.27 -0.67
N TRP A 124 -2.07 -16.22 -1.40
CA TRP A 124 -2.49 -14.94 -0.81
C TRP A 124 -4.01 -14.75 -0.81
N GLU A 125 -4.79 -15.66 -1.41
CA GLU A 125 -6.24 -15.51 -1.53
C GLU A 125 -6.93 -15.47 -0.15
N GLU A 126 -6.51 -16.32 0.78
CA GLU A 126 -7.08 -16.33 2.14
C GLU A 126 -6.80 -15.00 2.86
N ASP A 127 -5.57 -14.49 2.77
CA ASP A 127 -5.19 -13.23 3.40
C ASP A 127 -5.94 -12.04 2.81
N PHE A 128 -6.11 -12.00 1.48
CA PHE A 128 -6.87 -10.94 0.82
C PHE A 128 -8.37 -11.04 1.04
N THR A 129 -8.91 -12.24 1.17
CA THR A 129 -10.31 -12.44 1.57
C THR A 129 -10.54 -11.89 2.97
N ARG A 130 -9.64 -12.21 3.92
CA ARG A 130 -9.70 -11.70 5.29
C ARG A 130 -9.55 -10.19 5.36
N SER A 131 -8.56 -9.65 4.66
CA SER A 131 -8.30 -8.21 4.51
C SER A 131 -9.52 -7.47 3.94
N THR A 132 -10.11 -7.99 2.86
CA THR A 132 -11.30 -7.42 2.21
C THR A 132 -12.50 -7.41 3.14
N ASN A 133 -12.76 -8.51 3.85
CA ASN A 133 -13.87 -8.60 4.80
C ASN A 133 -13.71 -7.60 5.95
N MET A 134 -12.50 -7.47 6.50
CA MET A 134 -12.20 -6.52 7.57
C MET A 134 -12.42 -5.07 7.12
N MET A 135 -11.95 -4.70 5.93
CA MET A 135 -12.15 -3.35 5.39
C MET A 135 -13.64 -3.04 5.15
N LYS A 136 -14.40 -4.01 4.64
CA LYS A 136 -15.86 -3.88 4.45
C LYS A 136 -16.58 -3.71 5.78
N GLU A 137 -16.23 -4.49 6.80
CA GLU A 137 -16.80 -4.38 8.15
C GLU A 137 -16.53 -3.01 8.78
N ALA A 138 -15.34 -2.45 8.55
CA ALA A 138 -14.96 -1.11 8.99
C ALA A 138 -15.58 0.03 8.16
N GLY A 139 -16.34 -0.28 7.10
CA GLY A 139 -16.97 0.72 6.24
C GLY A 139 -16.01 1.41 5.26
N ILE A 140 -14.83 0.85 5.00
CA ILE A 140 -13.91 1.37 3.98
C ILE A 140 -14.48 1.06 2.59
N ASN A 141 -14.55 2.08 1.73
CA ASN A 141 -14.86 1.89 0.32
C ASN A 141 -13.67 1.24 -0.38
N LEU A 142 -13.82 -0.01 -0.85
CA LEU A 142 -12.76 -0.75 -1.50
C LEU A 142 -13.04 -0.86 -3.01
N ARG A 143 -12.14 -0.34 -3.84
CA ARG A 143 -12.27 -0.36 -5.31
C ARG A 143 -11.04 -0.98 -5.97
N ASN A 144 -11.25 -2.03 -6.75
CA ASN A 144 -10.27 -2.50 -7.71
C ASN A 144 -10.40 -1.70 -9.00
N VAL A 145 -9.30 -1.14 -9.48
CA VAL A 145 -9.23 -0.35 -10.70
C VAL A 145 -8.11 -0.87 -11.57
N GLU A 146 -8.47 -1.33 -12.77
CA GLU A 146 -7.52 -1.61 -13.84
C GLU A 146 -6.97 -0.27 -14.36
N PHE A 147 -5.64 -0.18 -14.48
CA PHE A 147 -4.97 0.89 -15.19
C PHE A 147 -3.76 0.31 -15.92
N GLU A 148 -3.65 0.61 -17.21
CA GLU A 148 -2.61 0.10 -18.13
C GLU A 148 -1.24 0.73 -17.88
#